data_AF-A0AAX1ZPB1-F1
#
_entry.id   AF-A0AAX1ZPB1-F1
#
_cell.length_a   1.000
_cell.length_b   1.000
_cell.length_c   1.000
_cell.angle_alpha   90.00
_cell.angle_beta   90.00
_cell.angle_gamma   90.00
#
_symmetry.space_group_name_H-M   'P 1'
#
loop_
_entity.id
_entity.type
_entity.pdbx_description
1 polymer ?
#
loop_
_entity_poly.entity_id
_entity_poly.type
_entity_poly.pdbx_seq_one_letter_code
_entity_poly.pdbx_strand_id
1 'polypeptide(L)'
;MILDDYLGHAANSKKLAQIAIKERRFDDAWKHLNHQKDYYLKHASRMGFSKTETLVIDSSPHEDMANVLRLEGKHKNALSSISYTYKAAYTANRPIITLEKKLEAYYNRAYKKQPFKKFLSLLKALPNSDYISVRDFVEIYFPLSPNDDEEVVPKERNLSEQEIKKVNDNFLKQKSTARSKEHIGVPPPLSNRPVKSIKPSYPESKYPTKVIEPQKDNNLLLGYPASEWIIGVVVGAILLIGFIWLLS
;
A
#
# COMPACT_ATOMS: atom_id res chain seq x y z
N MET A 1 -22.37 -24.04 -11.95
CA MET A 1 -21.97 -22.89 -11.11
C MET A 1 -20.82 -22.20 -11.81
N ILE A 2 -21.01 -20.98 -12.33
CA ILE A 2 -19.92 -20.25 -12.98
C ILE A 2 -18.95 -19.82 -11.88
N LEU A 3 -17.68 -20.21 -12.02
CA LEU A 3 -16.63 -19.86 -11.09
C LEU A 3 -16.32 -18.37 -11.28
N ASP A 4 -16.73 -17.51 -10.35
CA ASP A 4 -16.38 -16.07 -10.45
C ASP A 4 -14.85 -15.89 -10.56
N ASP A 5 -14.40 -15.33 -11.69
CA ASP A 5 -12.98 -15.10 -11.98
C ASP A 5 -12.47 -13.83 -11.28
N TYR A 6 -12.31 -13.94 -9.96
CA TYR A 6 -11.79 -12.85 -9.14
C TYR A 6 -10.38 -12.42 -9.56
N LEU A 7 -9.54 -13.33 -10.04
CA LEU A 7 -8.19 -12.98 -10.48
C LEU A 7 -8.20 -12.19 -11.79
N GLY A 8 -9.05 -12.57 -12.76
CA GLY A 8 -9.26 -11.79 -13.97
C GLY A 8 -9.80 -10.40 -13.70
N HIS A 9 -10.77 -10.26 -12.77
CA HIS A 9 -11.27 -8.95 -12.36
C HIS A 9 -10.20 -8.10 -11.64
N ALA A 10 -9.36 -8.70 -10.81
CA ALA A 10 -8.24 -8.02 -10.17
C ALA A 10 -7.21 -7.56 -11.20
N ALA A 11 -6.86 -8.41 -12.18
CA ALA A 11 -5.93 -8.07 -13.26
C ALA A 11 -6.46 -6.92 -14.13
N ASN A 12 -7.75 -6.94 -14.48
CA ASN A 12 -8.38 -5.84 -15.21
C ASN A 12 -8.37 -4.54 -14.40
N SER A 13 -8.67 -4.61 -13.10
CA SER A 13 -8.62 -3.45 -12.20
C SER A 13 -7.21 -2.86 -12.12
N LYS A 14 -6.17 -3.70 -12.05
CA LYS A 14 -4.77 -3.25 -12.13
C LYS A 14 -4.47 -2.51 -13.42
N LYS A 15 -4.90 -3.04 -14.57
CA LYS A 15 -4.70 -2.40 -15.89
C LYS A 15 -5.36 -1.02 -15.93
N LEU A 16 -6.60 -0.91 -15.49
CA LEU A 16 -7.33 0.35 -15.42
C LEU A 16 -6.66 1.36 -14.48
N ALA A 17 -6.19 0.89 -13.31
CA ALA A 17 -5.41 1.72 -12.40
C ALA A 17 -4.14 2.26 -13.07
N GLN A 18 -3.38 1.42 -13.76
CA GLN A 18 -2.15 1.84 -14.45
C GLN A 18 -2.41 2.89 -15.54
N ILE A 19 -3.52 2.76 -16.28
CA ILE A 19 -3.95 3.77 -17.25
C ILE A 19 -4.26 5.09 -16.54
N ALA A 20 -5.08 5.04 -15.49
CA ALA A 20 -5.45 6.23 -14.72
C ALA A 20 -4.23 6.93 -14.08
N ILE A 21 -3.23 6.16 -13.60
CA ILE A 21 -1.97 6.70 -13.07
C ILE A 21 -1.20 7.45 -14.15
N LYS A 22 -1.08 6.88 -15.36
CA LYS A 22 -0.39 7.52 -16.50
C LYS A 22 -1.09 8.82 -16.91
N GLU A 23 -2.41 8.83 -16.87
CA GLU A 23 -3.25 9.99 -17.18
C GLU A 23 -3.41 10.98 -16.02
N ARG A 24 -2.77 10.72 -14.87
CA ARG A 24 -2.88 11.50 -13.63
C ARG A 24 -4.32 11.66 -13.09
N ARG A 25 -5.20 10.72 -13.41
CA ARG A 25 -6.54 10.59 -12.81
C ARG A 25 -6.44 9.82 -11.50
N PHE A 26 -5.91 10.44 -10.46
CA PHE A 26 -5.55 9.74 -9.23
C PHE A 26 -6.76 9.16 -8.47
N ASP A 27 -7.91 9.84 -8.47
CA ASP A 27 -9.14 9.32 -7.85
C ASP A 27 -9.62 8.02 -8.51
N ASP A 28 -9.57 7.96 -9.84
CA ASP A 28 -9.89 6.74 -10.60
C ASP A 28 -8.87 5.63 -10.32
N ALA A 29 -7.58 5.97 -10.24
CA ALA A 29 -6.54 5.02 -9.87
C ALA A 29 -6.80 4.42 -8.48
N TRP A 30 -7.14 5.24 -7.49
CA TRP A 30 -7.50 4.80 -6.15
C TRP A 30 -8.71 3.87 -6.15
N LYS A 31 -9.76 4.21 -6.89
CA LYS A 31 -10.94 3.35 -7.04
C LYS A 31 -10.57 1.99 -7.60
N HIS A 32 -9.82 1.95 -8.70
CA HIS A 32 -9.41 0.70 -9.33
C HIS A 32 -8.47 -0.14 -8.46
N LEU A 33 -7.54 0.47 -7.72
CA LEU A 33 -6.66 -0.26 -6.79
C LEU A 33 -7.42 -0.84 -5.60
N ASN A 34 -8.45 -0.15 -5.08
CA ASN A 34 -9.30 -0.71 -4.04
C ASN A 34 -10.16 -1.87 -4.58
N HIS A 35 -10.71 -1.76 -5.79
CA HIS A 35 -11.40 -2.90 -6.42
C HIS A 35 -10.46 -4.10 -6.59
N GLN A 36 -9.21 -3.88 -6.99
CA GLN A 36 -8.21 -4.94 -7.09
C GLN A 36 -8.02 -5.66 -5.75
N LYS A 37 -7.91 -4.92 -4.65
CA LYS A 37 -7.84 -5.49 -3.30
C LYS A 37 -9.09 -6.30 -2.96
N ASP A 38 -10.28 -5.76 -3.22
CA ASP A 38 -11.54 -6.45 -2.93
C ASP A 38 -11.62 -7.80 -3.65
N TYR A 39 -11.21 -7.85 -4.92
CA TYR A 39 -11.16 -9.10 -5.68
C TYR A 39 -10.11 -10.07 -5.14
N TYR A 40 -8.92 -9.60 -4.75
CA TYR A 40 -7.91 -10.44 -4.11
C TYR A 40 -8.38 -11.01 -2.76
N LEU A 41 -9.06 -10.23 -1.93
CA LEU A 41 -9.61 -10.70 -0.66
C LEU A 41 -10.73 -11.72 -0.88
N LYS A 42 -11.61 -11.51 -1.86
CA LYS A 42 -12.63 -12.51 -2.26
C LYS A 42 -11.99 -13.81 -2.76
N HIS A 43 -10.92 -13.71 -3.56
CA HIS A 43 -10.16 -14.86 -4.02
C HIS A 43 -9.50 -15.61 -2.85
N ALA A 44 -8.80 -14.90 -1.96
CA ALA A 44 -8.13 -15.47 -0.80
C ALA A 44 -9.12 -16.20 0.13
N SER A 45 -10.28 -15.58 0.40
CA SER A 45 -11.36 -16.18 1.18
C SER A 45 -11.90 -17.46 0.53
N ARG A 46 -12.14 -17.42 -0.79
CA ARG A 46 -12.62 -18.59 -1.55
C ARG A 46 -11.62 -19.75 -1.55
N MET A 47 -10.33 -19.44 -1.64
CA MET A 47 -9.26 -20.42 -1.72
C MET A 47 -8.76 -20.89 -0.34
N GLY A 48 -9.28 -20.33 0.76
CA GLY A 48 -8.86 -20.69 2.11
C GLY A 48 -7.42 -20.30 2.43
N PHE A 49 -6.96 -19.15 1.92
CA PHE A 49 -5.60 -18.67 2.18
C PHE A 49 -5.36 -18.47 3.68
N SER A 50 -4.14 -18.76 4.12
CA SER A 50 -3.71 -18.41 5.48
C SER A 50 -3.70 -16.89 5.68
N LYS A 51 -3.62 -16.46 6.95
CA LYS A 51 -3.47 -15.03 7.29
C LYS A 51 -2.27 -14.40 6.59
N THR A 52 -1.13 -15.10 6.57
CA THR A 52 0.11 -14.60 5.97
C THR A 52 -0.01 -14.47 4.45
N GLU A 53 -0.61 -15.44 3.77
CA GLU A 53 -0.85 -15.37 2.32
C GLU A 53 -1.86 -14.28 1.96
N THR A 54 -2.88 -14.09 2.80
CA THR A 54 -3.87 -13.03 2.65
C THR A 54 -3.23 -11.65 2.78
N LEU A 55 -2.29 -11.46 3.72
CA LEU A 55 -1.53 -10.20 3.84
C LEU A 55 -0.67 -9.94 2.59
N VAL A 56 -0.03 -10.96 2.03
CA VAL A 56 0.79 -10.80 0.81
C VAL A 56 -0.08 -10.33 -0.36
N ILE A 57 -1.24 -10.95 -0.58
CA ILE A 57 -2.10 -10.58 -1.72
C ILE A 57 -2.80 -9.23 -1.50
N ASP A 58 -3.23 -8.92 -0.27
CA ASP A 58 -3.82 -7.62 0.08
C ASP A 58 -2.81 -6.47 -0.02
N SER A 59 -1.55 -6.73 0.31
CA SER A 59 -0.49 -5.71 0.27
C SER A 59 0.07 -5.45 -1.13
N SER A 60 -0.18 -6.33 -2.11
CA SER A 60 0.36 -6.17 -3.47
C SER A 60 -0.10 -4.87 -4.17
N PRO A 61 -1.39 -4.48 -4.15
CA PRO A 61 -1.83 -3.21 -4.72
C PRO A 61 -1.25 -1.97 -4.03
N HIS A 62 -0.72 -2.10 -2.80
CA HIS A 62 -0.13 -0.97 -2.09
C HIS A 62 1.18 -0.49 -2.72
N GLU A 63 1.86 -1.27 -3.55
CA GLU A 63 3.00 -0.75 -4.33
C GLU A 63 2.55 0.32 -5.34
N ASP A 64 1.44 0.06 -6.04
CA ASP A 64 0.85 0.99 -6.99
C ASP A 64 0.21 2.18 -6.25
N MET A 65 -0.46 1.95 -5.11
CA MET A 65 -0.98 3.04 -4.24
C MET A 65 0.15 3.93 -3.71
N ALA A 66 1.29 3.35 -3.32
CA ALA A 66 2.46 4.11 -2.91
C ALA A 66 2.95 5.00 -4.06
N ASN A 67 2.94 4.49 -5.30
CA ASN A 67 3.29 5.29 -6.47
C ASN A 67 2.31 6.44 -6.71
N VAL A 68 1.00 6.23 -6.54
CA VAL A 68 -0.01 7.30 -6.60
C VAL A 68 0.30 8.38 -5.55
N LEU A 69 0.46 7.98 -4.28
CA LEU A 69 0.77 8.90 -3.18
C LEU A 69 2.07 9.66 -3.42
N ARG A 70 3.08 9.02 -4.00
CA ARG A 70 4.35 9.65 -4.38
C ARG A 70 4.13 10.72 -5.44
N LEU A 71 3.31 10.45 -6.46
CA LEU A 71 2.98 11.42 -7.52
C LEU A 71 2.13 12.58 -7.00
N GLU A 72 1.30 12.35 -5.99
CA GLU A 72 0.53 13.37 -5.27
C GLU A 72 1.37 14.19 -4.26
N GLY A 73 2.66 13.87 -4.08
CA GLY A 73 3.52 14.55 -3.09
C GLY A 73 3.34 14.09 -1.64
N LYS A 74 2.48 13.09 -1.38
CA LYS A 74 2.19 12.54 -0.05
C LYS A 74 3.23 11.49 0.35
N HIS A 75 4.49 11.92 0.49
CA HIS A 75 5.64 11.00 0.64
C HIS A 75 5.60 10.12 1.89
N LYS A 76 5.08 10.61 3.02
CA LYS A 76 4.95 9.80 4.25
C LYS A 76 3.93 8.67 4.07
N ASN A 77 2.75 8.98 3.54
CA ASN A 77 1.73 7.97 3.24
C ASN A 77 2.24 6.97 2.19
N ALA A 78 2.97 7.46 1.18
CA ALA A 78 3.61 6.61 0.17
C ALA A 78 4.59 5.61 0.83
N LEU A 79 5.40 6.08 1.79
CA LEU A 79 6.26 5.23 2.60
C LEU A 79 5.45 4.20 3.40
N SER A 80 4.33 4.58 4.01
CA SER A 80 3.45 3.66 4.76
C SER A 80 2.97 2.50 3.88
N SER A 81 2.50 2.80 2.67
CA SER A 81 2.00 1.78 1.73
C SER A 81 3.10 0.82 1.27
N ILE A 82 4.27 1.33 0.85
CA ILE A 82 5.36 0.44 0.42
C ILE A 82 5.97 -0.35 1.60
N SER A 83 5.97 0.22 2.80
CA SER A 83 6.41 -0.47 4.03
C SER A 83 5.48 -1.63 4.36
N TYR A 84 4.18 -1.47 4.13
CA TYR A 84 3.22 -2.56 4.33
C TYR A 84 3.47 -3.71 3.36
N THR A 85 3.66 -3.43 2.07
CA THR A 85 4.06 -4.45 1.08
C THR A 85 5.36 -5.15 1.51
N TYR A 86 6.37 -4.39 1.93
CA TYR A 86 7.63 -4.96 2.42
C TYR A 86 7.41 -5.89 3.61
N LYS A 87 6.68 -5.43 4.62
CA LYS A 87 6.45 -6.18 5.85
C LYS A 87 5.66 -7.47 5.61
N ALA A 88 4.64 -7.41 4.76
CA ALA A 88 3.86 -8.59 4.38
C ALA A 88 4.74 -9.62 3.64
N ALA A 89 5.54 -9.19 2.67
CA ALA A 89 6.47 -10.07 1.95
C ALA A 89 7.54 -10.67 2.86
N TYR A 90 8.12 -9.86 3.75
CA TYR A 90 9.11 -10.30 4.73
C TYR A 90 8.54 -11.37 5.68
N THR A 91 7.34 -11.14 6.22
CA THR A 91 6.66 -12.09 7.12
C THR A 91 6.37 -13.42 6.44
N ALA A 92 6.13 -13.38 5.12
CA ALA A 92 5.88 -14.55 4.30
C ALA A 92 7.16 -15.21 3.73
N ASN A 93 8.35 -14.78 4.17
CA ASN A 93 9.63 -15.25 3.66
C ASN A 93 9.75 -15.20 2.12
N ARG A 94 9.17 -14.17 1.49
CA ARG A 94 9.23 -13.96 0.03
C ARG A 94 10.51 -13.19 -0.35
N PRO A 95 10.97 -13.25 -1.61
CA PRO A 95 12.09 -12.43 -2.07
C PRO A 95 11.80 -10.93 -1.92
N ILE A 96 12.65 -10.23 -1.16
CA ILE A 96 12.46 -8.81 -0.80
C ILE A 96 13.52 -7.85 -1.35
N ILE A 97 14.54 -8.34 -2.07
CA ILE A 97 15.69 -7.51 -2.48
C ILE A 97 15.26 -6.29 -3.31
N THR A 98 14.40 -6.50 -4.32
CA THR A 98 13.88 -5.40 -5.15
C THR A 98 12.99 -4.46 -4.35
N LEU A 99 12.22 -5.01 -3.41
CA LEU A 99 11.29 -4.26 -2.58
C LEU A 99 12.02 -3.42 -1.54
N GLU A 100 13.15 -3.89 -1.00
CA GLU A 100 14.01 -3.16 -0.08
C GLU A 100 14.62 -1.92 -0.75
N LYS A 101 15.10 -2.06 -2.00
CA LYS A 101 15.59 -0.92 -2.79
C LYS A 101 14.50 0.12 -3.05
N LYS A 102 13.28 -0.33 -3.38
CA LYS A 102 12.13 0.58 -3.51
C LYS A 102 11.84 1.26 -2.17
N LEU A 103 11.77 0.50 -1.09
CA LEU A 103 11.51 1.00 0.25
C LEU A 103 12.51 2.10 0.65
N GLU A 104 13.80 1.89 0.41
CA GLU A 104 14.85 2.89 0.64
C GLU A 104 14.62 4.18 -0.16
N ALA A 105 14.26 4.06 -1.45
CA ALA A 105 13.99 5.21 -2.30
C ALA A 105 12.77 6.01 -1.82
N TYR A 106 11.73 5.35 -1.30
CA TYR A 106 10.57 6.02 -0.70
C TYR A 106 10.91 6.62 0.66
N TYR A 107 11.72 5.93 1.44
CA TYR A 107 12.20 6.39 2.74
C TYR A 107 12.97 7.71 2.60
N ASN A 108 13.95 7.78 1.70
CA ASN A 108 14.75 8.97 1.46
C ASN A 108 13.94 10.18 0.99
N ARG A 109 12.72 9.97 0.45
CA ARG A 109 11.78 11.05 0.09
C ARG A 109 10.98 11.55 1.29
N ALA A 110 10.63 10.67 2.23
CA ALA A 110 9.83 10.99 3.40
C ALA A 110 10.69 11.51 4.58
N TYR A 111 11.87 10.91 4.79
CA TYR A 111 12.79 11.19 5.88
C TYR A 111 14.19 11.47 5.33
N LYS A 112 14.78 12.61 5.72
CA LYS A 112 16.11 13.05 5.25
C LYS A 112 17.21 12.95 6.30
N LYS A 113 16.83 12.86 7.58
CA LYS A 113 17.76 13.02 8.71
C LYS A 113 18.09 11.69 9.41
N GLN A 114 17.23 10.70 9.31
CA GLN A 114 17.38 9.42 10.01
C GLN A 114 17.94 8.35 9.06
N PRO A 115 18.77 7.41 9.54
CA PRO A 115 19.34 6.36 8.69
C PRO A 115 18.30 5.30 8.31
N PHE A 116 18.25 4.94 7.02
CA PHE A 116 17.36 3.90 6.50
C PHE A 116 17.55 2.54 7.19
N LYS A 117 18.79 2.19 7.57
CA LYS A 117 19.11 0.93 8.25
C LYS A 117 18.35 0.77 9.58
N LYS A 118 18.19 1.86 10.34
CA LYS A 118 17.42 1.87 11.60
C LYS A 118 15.92 1.71 11.34
N PHE A 119 15.40 2.42 10.34
CA PHE A 119 14.01 2.24 9.91
C PHE A 119 13.72 0.78 9.54
N LEU A 120 14.59 0.19 8.73
CA LEU A 120 14.44 -1.17 8.24
C LEU A 120 14.50 -2.21 9.36
N SER A 121 15.41 -2.05 10.34
CA SER A 121 15.50 -2.98 11.47
C SER A 121 14.25 -2.93 12.35
N LEU A 122 13.74 -1.72 12.64
CA LEU A 122 12.52 -1.54 13.42
C LEU A 122 11.28 -2.08 12.68
N LEU A 123 11.18 -1.86 11.36
CA LEU A 123 10.11 -2.40 10.52
C LEU A 123 10.11 -3.94 10.55
N LYS A 124 11.30 -4.57 10.45
CA LYS A 124 11.45 -6.03 10.59
C LYS A 124 11.03 -6.52 11.97
N ALA A 125 11.37 -5.78 13.02
CA ALA A 125 11.06 -6.13 14.41
C ALA A 125 9.58 -5.92 14.80
N LEU A 126 8.76 -5.24 13.99
CA LEU A 126 7.33 -5.08 14.28
C LEU A 126 6.64 -6.45 14.46
N PRO A 127 5.85 -6.66 15.54
CA PRO A 127 5.17 -7.94 15.77
C PRO A 127 4.00 -8.14 14.79
N ASN A 128 3.31 -7.06 14.43
CA ASN A 128 2.16 -7.09 13.55
C ASN A 128 2.54 -6.62 12.14
N SER A 129 1.94 -7.29 11.15
CA SER A 129 2.18 -7.04 9.73
C SER A 129 0.97 -6.48 9.01
N ASP A 130 -0.09 -6.10 9.73
CA ASP A 130 -1.26 -5.43 9.15
C ASP A 130 -0.95 -3.97 8.79
N TYR A 131 -1.74 -3.42 7.87
CA TYR A 131 -1.52 -2.07 7.35
C TYR A 131 -1.57 -1.00 8.43
N ILE A 132 -2.46 -1.11 9.42
CA ILE A 132 -2.63 -0.09 10.46
C ILE A 132 -1.39 -0.05 11.35
N SER A 133 -0.94 -1.21 11.83
CA SER A 133 0.29 -1.31 12.62
C SER A 133 1.50 -0.74 11.88
N VAL A 134 1.65 -1.06 10.59
CA VAL A 134 2.77 -0.56 9.77
C VAL A 134 2.66 0.93 9.52
N ARG A 135 1.47 1.44 9.19
CA ARG A 135 1.22 2.87 8.99
C ARG A 135 1.53 3.66 10.25
N ASP A 136 1.03 3.22 11.40
CA ASP A 136 1.23 3.91 12.67
C ASP A 136 2.72 3.90 13.07
N PHE A 137 3.43 2.81 12.80
CA PHE A 137 4.88 2.78 12.91
C PHE A 137 5.55 3.85 12.04
N VAL A 138 5.22 3.91 10.75
CA VAL A 138 5.86 4.83 9.80
C VAL A 138 5.53 6.30 10.11
N GLU A 139 4.27 6.60 10.44
CA GLU A 139 3.76 7.96 10.52
C GLU A 139 3.84 8.56 11.93
N ILE A 140 3.75 7.73 12.97
CA ILE A 140 3.66 8.18 14.37
C ILE A 140 4.92 7.79 15.14
N TYR A 141 5.26 6.51 15.20
CA TYR A 141 6.29 6.04 16.13
C TYR A 141 7.72 6.27 15.65
N PHE A 142 8.00 6.04 14.36
CA PHE A 142 9.34 6.21 13.81
C PHE A 142 9.86 7.66 13.92
N PRO A 143 9.08 8.71 13.60
CA PRO A 143 9.49 10.10 13.80
C PRO A 143 9.82 10.48 15.24
N LEU A 144 9.22 9.79 16.21
CA LEU A 144 9.45 10.01 17.64
C LEU A 144 10.64 9.21 18.18
N SER A 145 11.21 8.30 17.38
CA SER A 145 12.41 7.57 17.76
C SER A 145 13.58 8.55 17.91
N PRO A 146 14.34 8.48 19.02
CA PRO A 146 15.56 9.26 19.18
C PRO A 146 16.50 9.04 18.00
N ASN A 147 17.17 10.11 17.55
CA ASN A 147 18.27 9.97 16.62
C ASN A 147 19.47 9.39 17.38
N ASP A 148 20.20 8.43 16.80
CA ASP A 148 21.39 7.89 17.47
C ASP A 148 22.51 8.96 17.61
N ASP A 149 22.41 10.06 16.85
CA ASP A 149 23.28 11.24 16.91
C ASP A 149 22.85 12.25 18.00
N GLU A 150 21.65 12.10 18.54
CA GLU A 150 21.27 12.79 19.78
C GLU A 150 21.73 11.91 20.93
N GLU A 151 23.01 12.00 21.27
CA GLU A 151 23.45 11.73 22.64
C GLU A 151 22.66 12.68 23.55
N VAL A 152 21.46 12.25 23.95
CA VAL A 152 20.88 12.70 25.20
C VAL A 152 21.77 12.07 26.25
N VAL A 153 22.87 12.77 26.57
CA VAL A 153 23.58 12.60 27.84
C VAL A 153 22.48 12.44 28.87
N PRO A 154 22.40 11.28 29.57
CA PRO A 154 21.44 11.14 30.64
C PRO A 154 21.76 12.24 31.64
N LYS A 155 21.01 13.35 31.60
CA LYS A 155 20.92 14.21 32.77
C LYS A 155 20.23 13.32 33.78
N GLU A 156 21.02 12.66 34.62
CA GLU A 156 20.59 12.17 35.91
C GLU A 156 19.91 13.36 36.61
N ARG A 157 18.60 13.48 36.40
CA ARG A 157 17.79 14.29 37.27
C ARG A 157 17.66 13.41 38.50
N ASN A 158 18.54 13.65 39.48
CA ASN A 158 18.34 13.20 40.84
C ASN A 158 17.05 13.85 41.34
N LEU A 159 15.90 13.28 40.96
CA LEU A 159 14.60 13.66 41.51
C LEU A 159 14.64 13.25 42.98
N SER A 160 14.39 14.22 43.84
CA SER A 160 14.23 13.96 45.27
C SER A 160 13.08 12.97 45.48
N GLU A 161 13.14 12.16 46.53
CA GLU A 161 12.07 11.19 46.87
C GLU A 161 10.67 11.85 46.93
N GLN A 162 10.63 13.15 47.26
CA GLN A 162 9.40 13.94 47.29
C GLN A 162 8.80 14.19 45.89
N GLU A 163 9.63 14.35 44.85
CA GLU A 163 9.18 14.53 43.48
C GLU A 163 8.68 13.22 42.87
N ILE A 164 9.36 12.11 43.18
CA ILE A 164 8.91 10.75 42.79
C ILE A 164 7.54 10.45 43.40
N LYS A 165 7.34 10.79 44.67
CA LYS A 165 6.06 10.61 45.36
C LYS A 165 4.93 11.45 44.73
N LYS A 166 5.21 12.72 44.39
CA LYS A 166 4.22 13.59 43.70
C LYS A 166 3.83 13.07 42.31
N VAL A 167 4.77 12.55 41.54
CA VAL A 167 4.49 11.98 40.21
C VAL A 167 3.64 10.72 40.33
N ASN A 168 3.94 9.84 41.29
CA ASN A 168 3.17 8.62 41.52
C ASN A 168 1.74 8.91 42.01
N ASP A 169 1.58 9.88 42.93
CA ASP A 169 0.26 10.28 43.45
C ASP A 169 -0.63 10.89 42.35
N ASN A 170 -0.05 11.65 41.43
CA ASN A 170 -0.77 12.20 40.28
C ASN A 170 -1.18 11.11 39.26
N PHE A 171 -0.33 10.11 39.04
CA PHE A 171 -0.63 8.98 38.17
C PHE A 171 -1.79 8.12 38.72
N LEU A 172 -1.79 7.86 40.03
CA LEU A 172 -2.86 7.11 40.70
C LEU A 172 -4.20 7.88 40.67
N LYS A 173 -4.17 9.20 40.87
CA LYS A 173 -5.36 10.05 40.73
C LYS A 173 -5.95 9.99 39.31
N GLN A 174 -5.14 10.12 38.26
CA GLN A 174 -5.62 10.00 36.88
C GLN A 174 -6.27 8.64 36.59
N LYS A 175 -5.66 7.55 37.07
CA LYS A 175 -6.19 6.19 36.88
C LYS A 175 -7.52 5.97 37.60
N SER A 176 -7.72 6.58 38.77
CA SER A 176 -8.99 6.55 39.50
C SER A 176 -10.10 7.34 38.80
N THR A 177 -9.78 8.51 38.22
CA THR A 177 -10.73 9.31 37.44
C THR A 177 -11.11 8.68 36.10
N ALA A 178 -10.21 7.89 35.50
CA ALA A 178 -10.50 7.13 34.29
C ALA A 178 -11.44 5.94 34.58
N ARG A 179 -11.21 5.20 35.67
CA ARG A 179 -12.08 4.09 36.08
C ARG A 179 -13.48 4.54 36.54
N SER A 180 -13.59 5.74 37.11
CA SER A 180 -14.90 6.30 37.49
C SER A 180 -15.78 6.71 36.30
N LYS A 181 -15.23 6.78 35.07
CA LYS A 181 -15.97 7.18 33.86
C LYS A 181 -16.41 6.02 32.97
N GLU A 182 -16.07 4.77 33.31
CA GLU A 182 -16.51 3.58 32.57
C GLU A 182 -17.40 2.69 33.45
N HIS A 183 -18.69 3.01 33.56
CA HIS A 183 -19.75 2.00 33.73
C HIS A 183 -21.17 2.52 33.43
N ILE A 184 -21.46 2.87 32.17
CA ILE A 184 -22.81 2.66 31.61
C ILE A 184 -22.63 2.20 30.16
N GLY A 185 -22.33 0.92 30.02
CA GLY A 185 -22.26 0.21 28.75
C GLY A 185 -23.10 -1.05 28.83
N VAL A 186 -24.37 -0.93 29.22
CA VAL A 186 -25.35 -1.94 28.81
C VAL A 186 -25.37 -1.87 27.28
N PRO A 187 -24.99 -2.93 26.55
CA PRO A 187 -25.11 -2.90 25.10
C PRO A 187 -26.60 -2.70 24.77
N PRO A 188 -26.96 -1.78 23.85
CA PRO A 188 -28.34 -1.66 23.43
C PRO A 188 -28.78 -3.01 22.83
N PRO A 189 -30.01 -3.48 23.14
CA PRO A 189 -30.49 -4.74 22.59
C PRO A 189 -30.50 -4.68 21.07
N LEU A 190 -30.04 -5.77 20.44
CA LEU A 190 -30.08 -5.94 18.98
C LEU A 190 -31.51 -5.74 18.48
N SER A 191 -31.73 -4.63 17.78
CA SER A 191 -33.00 -4.28 17.15
C SER A 191 -33.20 -5.11 15.88
N ASN A 192 -34.18 -6.01 15.86
CA ASN A 192 -34.57 -6.84 14.71
C ASN A 192 -35.34 -6.07 13.61
N ARG A 193 -35.08 -4.78 13.41
CA ARG A 193 -35.71 -4.00 12.34
C ARG A 193 -34.79 -3.93 11.11
N PRO A 194 -35.28 -4.24 9.90
CA PRO A 194 -34.47 -4.15 8.70
C PRO A 194 -34.08 -2.69 8.45
N VAL A 195 -32.78 -2.41 8.48
CA VAL A 195 -32.21 -1.10 8.13
C VAL A 195 -32.37 -0.90 6.63
N LYS A 196 -33.19 0.08 6.20
CA LYS A 196 -33.24 0.50 4.79
C LYS A 196 -31.89 1.07 4.39
N SER A 197 -31.27 0.49 3.37
CA SER A 197 -30.01 0.97 2.80
C SER A 197 -30.22 2.33 2.12
N ILE A 198 -29.70 3.38 2.74
CA ILE A 198 -29.57 4.68 2.09
C ILE A 198 -28.28 4.63 1.26
N LYS A 199 -28.40 4.73 -0.07
CA LYS A 199 -27.23 4.90 -0.94
C LYS A 199 -26.58 6.25 -0.62
N PRO A 200 -25.28 6.32 -0.29
CA PRO A 200 -24.62 7.61 -0.09
C PRO A 200 -24.58 8.38 -1.43
N SER A 201 -25.13 9.59 -1.43
CA SER A 201 -25.01 10.55 -2.52
C SER A 201 -23.73 11.35 -2.30
N TYR A 202 -22.82 11.31 -3.27
CA TYR A 202 -21.58 12.09 -3.26
C TYR A 202 -21.73 13.31 -4.18
N PRO A 203 -21.08 14.44 -3.85
CA PRO A 203 -21.08 15.61 -4.71
C PRO A 203 -20.40 15.29 -6.06
N GLU A 204 -20.97 15.83 -7.13
CA GLU A 204 -20.49 15.65 -8.51
C GLU A 204 -19.07 16.22 -8.67
N SER A 205 -18.22 15.52 -9.42
CA SER A 205 -16.80 15.87 -9.55
C SER A 205 -16.62 17.21 -10.29
N LYS A 206 -15.74 18.07 -9.80
CA LYS A 206 -15.50 19.42 -10.33
C LYS A 206 -14.68 19.47 -11.64
N TYR A 207 -14.49 18.34 -12.33
CA TYR A 207 -13.70 18.28 -13.56
C TYR A 207 -14.55 17.75 -14.71
N PRO A 208 -14.44 18.35 -15.91
CA PRO A 208 -15.24 17.94 -17.06
C PRO A 208 -14.87 16.51 -17.46
N THR A 209 -15.81 15.58 -17.24
CA THR A 209 -15.68 14.20 -17.68
C THR A 209 -15.97 14.16 -19.18
N LYS A 210 -14.94 14.28 -20.03
CA LYS A 210 -15.09 13.89 -21.44
C LYS A 210 -15.15 12.37 -21.49
N VAL A 211 -16.35 11.83 -21.62
CA VAL A 211 -16.56 10.43 -22.03
C VAL A 211 -16.09 10.33 -23.48
N ILE A 212 -14.90 9.79 -23.70
CA ILE A 212 -14.46 9.38 -25.03
C ILE A 212 -15.05 8.00 -25.24
N GLU A 213 -16.04 7.88 -26.13
CA GLU A 213 -16.52 6.59 -26.61
C GLU A 213 -15.35 5.78 -27.18
N PRO A 214 -15.29 4.45 -26.95
CA PRO A 214 -14.18 3.64 -27.41
C PRO A 214 -14.12 3.63 -28.93
N GLN A 215 -13.12 4.31 -29.49
CA GLN A 215 -12.82 4.29 -30.91
C GLN A 215 -12.33 2.88 -31.27
N LYS A 216 -13.08 2.21 -32.15
CA LYS A 216 -12.78 0.87 -32.64
C LYS A 216 -11.68 0.96 -33.70
N ASP A 217 -10.43 0.91 -33.26
CA ASP A 217 -9.28 0.89 -34.17
C ASP A 217 -9.09 -0.53 -34.74
N ASN A 218 -9.45 -0.70 -36.01
CA ASN A 218 -9.45 -1.98 -36.73
C ASN A 218 -8.05 -2.51 -37.10
N ASN A 219 -6.97 -1.94 -36.56
CA ASN A 219 -5.59 -2.24 -36.97
C ASN A 219 -4.74 -2.94 -35.88
N LEU A 220 -5.37 -3.46 -34.83
CA LEU A 220 -4.70 -4.22 -33.77
C LEU A 220 -4.90 -5.74 -33.95
N LEU A 221 -3.85 -6.45 -34.38
CA LEU A 221 -3.75 -7.89 -34.18
C LEU A 221 -2.93 -8.13 -32.91
N LEU A 222 -3.50 -8.81 -31.90
CA LEU A 222 -2.81 -9.18 -30.65
C LEU A 222 -2.23 -8.03 -29.80
N GLY A 223 -2.72 -6.80 -29.95
CA GLY A 223 -2.37 -5.70 -29.05
C GLY A 223 -1.12 -4.89 -29.41
N TYR A 224 -0.51 -5.14 -30.57
CA TYR A 224 0.66 -4.40 -31.07
C TYR A 224 0.36 -3.73 -32.42
N PRO A 225 0.94 -2.54 -32.69
CA PRO A 225 0.80 -1.88 -33.99
C PRO A 225 1.52 -2.71 -35.06
N ALA A 226 0.83 -2.97 -36.18
CA ALA A 226 1.30 -3.84 -37.27
C ALA A 226 2.61 -3.37 -37.96
N SER A 227 3.14 -2.19 -37.63
CA SER A 227 4.36 -1.64 -38.23
C SER A 227 5.67 -2.17 -37.64
N GLU A 228 5.68 -2.65 -36.38
CA GLU A 228 6.95 -2.99 -35.70
C GLU A 228 7.44 -4.41 -35.99
N TRP A 229 6.55 -5.37 -36.22
CA TRP A 229 6.94 -6.75 -36.55
C TRP A 229 7.47 -6.90 -37.99
N ILE A 230 6.97 -6.07 -38.92
CA ILE A 230 7.41 -6.10 -40.33
C ILE A 230 8.89 -5.74 -40.44
N ILE A 231 9.37 -4.78 -39.64
CA ILE A 231 10.78 -4.38 -39.64
C ILE A 231 11.66 -5.54 -39.14
N GLY A 232 11.26 -6.22 -38.06
CA GLY A 232 12.00 -7.36 -37.53
C GLY A 232 12.09 -8.54 -38.51
N VAL A 233 10.99 -8.84 -39.21
CA VAL A 233 10.95 -9.93 -40.21
C VAL A 233 11.78 -9.58 -41.44
N VAL A 234 11.72 -8.34 -41.92
CA VAL A 234 12.49 -7.89 -43.09
C VAL A 234 13.99 -7.86 -42.80
N VAL A 235 14.40 -7.34 -41.63
CA VAL A 235 15.82 -7.33 -41.23
C VAL A 235 16.35 -8.74 -41.01
N GLY A 236 15.55 -9.63 -40.40
CA GLY A 236 15.89 -11.04 -40.25
C GLY A 236 16.09 -11.76 -41.57
N ALA A 237 15.22 -11.52 -42.56
CA ALA A 237 15.33 -12.12 -43.89
C ALA A 237 16.57 -11.66 -44.67
N ILE A 238 16.93 -10.37 -44.59
CA ILE A 238 18.11 -9.82 -45.25
C ILE A 238 19.40 -10.42 -44.66
N LEU A 239 19.47 -10.57 -43.34
CA LEU A 239 20.62 -11.20 -42.67
C LEU A 239 20.76 -12.69 -43.05
N LEU A 240 19.64 -13.41 -43.19
CA LEU A 240 19.62 -14.83 -43.55
C LEU A 240 20.07 -15.03 -45.01
N ILE A 241 19.64 -14.17 -45.93
CA ILE A 241 20.09 -14.18 -47.33
C ILE A 241 21.59 -13.87 -47.43
N GLY A 242 22.08 -12.89 -46.66
CA GLY A 242 23.52 -12.58 -46.59
C GLY A 242 24.34 -13.75 -46.04
N PHE A 243 23.82 -14.48 -45.06
CA PHE A 243 24.47 -15.65 -44.49
C PHE A 243 24.54 -16.83 -45.47
N ILE A 244 23.49 -17.05 -46.27
CA ILE A 244 23.46 -18.07 -47.32
C ILE A 244 24.48 -17.74 -48.43
N TRP A 245 24.64 -16.46 -48.78
CA TRP A 245 25.64 -16.01 -49.76
C TRP A 245 27.09 -16.14 -49.29
N LEU A 246 27.33 -16.13 -47.98
CA LEU A 246 28.66 -16.25 -47.37
C LEU A 246 29.11 -17.72 -47.19
N LEU A 247 28.17 -18.66 -47.30
CA LEU A 247 28.39 -20.10 -47.17
C LEU A 247 28.39 -20.84 -48.53
N SER A 248 28.15 -20.13 -49.64
CA SER A 248 28.22 -20.64 -51.01
C SER A 248 29.46 -20.14 -51.73
#